data_AF-A0A511XG31-F1
#
_entry.id   AF-A0A511XG31-F1
#
_cell.length_a   1.000
_cell.length_b   1.000
_cell.length_c   1.000
_cell.angle_alpha   90.00
_cell.angle_beta   90.00
_cell.angle_gamma   90.00
#
_symmetry.space_group_name_H-M   'P 1'
#
loop_
_entity.id
_entity.type
_entity.pdbx_description
1 polymer ?
#
loop_
_entity_poly.entity_id
_entity_poly.type
_entity_poly.pdbx_seq_one_letter_code
_entity_poly.pdbx_strand_id
1 'polypeptide(L)'
;MSLSDAITRFDLWLLDRVFQPVADRLPERITVWETGMSLLLGSLLLLATSIAAMVVLLGEDPVNAVYDILIWGMWVAFYLGVNRMRGLVRPGFMNPLRTMFLGFRPISFVFLLYAIWQSTSLPPPFSIGLWFNALADLAFTCGVYMISCEQTPPKKKQVNWKREFGSVPDQT
;
A
#
# COMPACT_ATOMS: atom_id res chain seq x y z
N MET A 1 -13.76 -22.44 13.86
CA MET A 1 -13.14 -21.32 13.11
C MET A 1 -12.28 -21.93 12.02
N SER A 2 -12.51 -21.56 10.76
CA SER A 2 -11.62 -22.00 9.68
C SER A 2 -10.31 -21.20 9.73
N LEU A 3 -9.21 -21.76 9.20
CA LEU A 3 -7.93 -21.05 9.05
C LEU A 3 -8.09 -19.75 8.25
N SER A 4 -8.98 -19.75 7.26
CA SER A 4 -9.32 -18.58 6.43
C SER A 4 -9.92 -17.43 7.27
N ASP A 5 -10.84 -17.75 8.19
CA ASP A 5 -11.44 -16.74 9.07
C ASP A 5 -10.43 -16.13 10.03
N ALA A 6 -9.47 -16.94 10.50
CA ALA A 6 -8.40 -16.47 11.39
C ALA A 6 -7.45 -15.51 10.66
N ILE A 7 -7.03 -15.86 9.43
CA ILE A 7 -6.19 -14.99 8.59
C ILE A 7 -6.91 -13.68 8.27
N THR A 8 -8.18 -13.75 7.89
CA THR A 8 -8.99 -12.56 7.58
C THR A 8 -9.17 -11.67 8.80
N ARG A 9 -9.42 -12.24 9.99
CA ARG A 9 -9.50 -11.47 11.24
C ARG A 9 -8.17 -10.79 11.58
N PHE A 10 -7.05 -11.49 11.39
CA PHE A 10 -5.73 -10.92 11.66
C PHE A 10 -5.40 -9.79 10.70
N ASP A 11 -5.69 -9.95 9.40
CA ASP A 11 -5.52 -8.93 8.37
C ASP A 11 -6.35 -7.67 8.68
N LEU A 12 -7.63 -7.85 9.01
CA LEU A 12 -8.51 -6.74 9.40
C LEU A 12 -8.03 -6.07 10.69
N TRP A 13 -7.56 -6.84 11.67
CA TRP A 13 -6.97 -6.30 12.89
C TRP A 13 -5.73 -5.45 12.60
N LEU A 14 -4.84 -5.91 11.71
CA LEU A 14 -3.64 -5.18 11.31
C LEU A 14 -4.01 -3.88 10.60
N LEU A 15 -4.98 -3.93 9.69
CA LEU A 15 -5.50 -2.77 8.98
C LEU A 15 -6.09 -1.74 9.95
N ASP A 16 -7.00 -2.16 10.83
CA ASP A 16 -7.74 -1.26 11.73
C ASP A 16 -6.88 -0.72 12.87
N ARG A 17 -5.89 -1.49 13.35
CA ARG A 17 -5.11 -1.12 14.54
C ARG A 17 -3.76 -0.48 14.23
N VAL A 18 -3.18 -0.75 13.07
CA VAL A 18 -1.86 -0.22 12.68
C VAL A 18 -1.99 0.81 11.57
N PHE A 19 -2.63 0.45 10.47
CA PHE A 19 -2.63 1.31 9.28
C PHE A 19 -3.68 2.42 9.33
N GLN A 20 -4.88 2.14 9.85
CA GLN A 20 -5.94 3.14 10.02
C GLN A 20 -5.54 4.32 10.92
N PRO A 21 -4.91 4.14 12.11
CA PRO A 21 -4.46 5.29 12.91
C PRO A 21 -3.29 6.05 12.29
N VAL A 22 -2.48 5.40 11.45
CA VAL A 22 -1.46 6.09 10.66
C VAL A 22 -2.14 6.92 9.57
N ALA A 23 -3.14 6.36 8.89
CA ALA A 23 -3.97 7.03 7.89
C ALA A 23 -4.67 8.28 8.47
N ASP A 24 -5.26 8.18 9.67
CA ASP A 24 -5.96 9.27 10.33
C ASP A 24 -5.03 10.40 10.83
N ARG A 25 -3.74 10.11 11.00
CA ARG A 25 -2.72 11.10 11.42
C ARG A 25 -2.04 11.80 10.25
N LEU A 26 -2.35 11.43 9.00
CA LEU A 26 -1.78 12.12 7.85
C LEU A 26 -2.25 13.57 7.77
N PRO A 27 -1.36 14.50 7.35
CA PRO A 27 -1.72 15.89 7.15
C PRO A 27 -2.77 16.02 6.04
N GLU A 28 -3.72 16.95 6.19
CA GLU A 28 -4.84 17.18 5.24
C GLU A 28 -4.40 17.44 3.78
N ARG A 29 -3.11 17.76 3.56
CA ARG A 29 -2.52 17.98 2.24
C ARG A 29 -2.18 16.69 1.50
N ILE A 30 -1.95 15.59 2.20
CA ILE A 30 -1.52 14.31 1.62
C ILE A 30 -2.63 13.29 1.87
N THR A 31 -3.24 12.81 0.79
CA THR A 31 -4.26 11.79 0.92
C THR A 31 -3.64 10.42 1.22
N VAL A 32 -4.37 9.59 1.96
CA VAL A 32 -3.98 8.20 2.23
C VAL A 32 -3.73 7.43 0.93
N TRP A 33 -4.51 7.75 -0.11
CA TRP A 33 -4.33 7.21 -1.47
C TRP A 33 -2.97 7.57 -2.06
N GLU A 34 -2.61 8.85 -2.09
CA GLU A 34 -1.34 9.32 -2.65
C GLU A 34 -0.15 8.73 -1.91
N THR A 35 -0.25 8.59 -0.59
CA THR A 35 0.80 7.98 0.22
C THR A 35 0.97 6.51 -0.13
N GLY A 36 -0.12 5.75 -0.17
CA GLY A 36 -0.07 4.34 -0.55
C GLY A 36 0.42 4.13 -1.99
N MET A 37 0.00 4.98 -2.93
CA MET A 37 0.50 4.95 -4.32
C MET A 37 1.98 5.32 -4.42
N SER A 38 2.47 6.24 -3.60
CA SER A 38 3.89 6.59 -3.56
C SER A 38 4.74 5.44 -3.02
N LEU A 39 4.22 4.69 -2.05
CA LEU A 39 4.87 3.47 -1.53
C LEU A 39 4.89 2.35 -2.57
N LEU A 40 3.79 2.14 -3.30
CA LEU A 40 3.76 1.19 -4.41
C LEU A 40 4.72 1.56 -5.55
N LEU A 41 4.86 2.86 -5.84
CA LEU A 41 5.86 3.33 -6.81
C LEU A 41 7.28 3.10 -6.27
N GLY A 42 7.51 3.40 -4.99
CA GLY A 42 8.77 3.15 -4.30
C GLY A 42 9.17 1.68 -4.35
N SER A 43 8.24 0.75 -4.11
CA SER A 43 8.52 -0.68 -4.22
C SER A 43 8.91 -1.09 -5.64
N LEU A 44 8.27 -0.54 -6.67
CA LEU A 44 8.63 -0.81 -8.06
C LEU A 44 10.04 -0.35 -8.42
N LEU A 45 10.45 0.81 -7.91
CA LEU A 45 11.78 1.36 -8.13
C LEU A 45 12.84 0.56 -7.37
N LEU A 46 12.55 0.16 -6.12
CA LEU A 46 13.44 -0.68 -5.33
C LEU A 46 13.62 -2.07 -5.97
N LEU A 47 12.54 -2.66 -6.48
CA LEU A 47 12.60 -3.94 -7.19
C LEU A 47 13.41 -3.82 -8.48
N ALA A 48 13.19 -2.77 -9.29
CA ALA A 48 13.99 -2.51 -10.49
C ALA A 48 15.49 -2.32 -10.15
N THR A 49 15.78 -1.63 -9.05
CA THR A 49 17.15 -1.42 -8.57
C THR A 49 17.79 -2.73 -8.12
N SER A 50 17.02 -3.61 -7.46
CA SER A 50 17.48 -4.95 -7.07
C SER A 50 17.87 -5.80 -8.28
N ILE A 51 17.00 -5.81 -9.31
CA ILE A 51 17.27 -6.53 -10.57
C ILE A 51 18.52 -5.96 -11.25
N ALA A 52 18.61 -4.63 -11.35
CA ALA A 52 19.77 -3.98 -11.94
C ALA A 52 21.06 -4.28 -11.16
N ALA A 53 20.99 -4.33 -9.82
CA ALA A 53 22.11 -4.69 -8.97
C ALA A 53 22.57 -6.14 -9.21
N MET A 54 21.66 -7.10 -9.34
CA MET A 54 22.01 -8.49 -9.65
C MET A 54 22.69 -8.63 -11.02
N VAL A 55 22.15 -7.98 -12.05
CA VAL A 55 22.72 -8.04 -13.41
C VAL A 55 24.07 -7.34 -13.50
N VAL A 56 24.21 -6.13 -12.95
CA VAL A 56 25.41 -5.30 -13.11
C VAL A 56 26.52 -5.68 -12.13
N LEU A 57 26.19 -5.95 -10.86
CA LEU A 57 27.21 -6.18 -9.82
C LEU A 57 27.59 -7.66 -9.69
N LEU A 58 26.66 -8.58 -9.94
CA LEU A 58 26.92 -10.01 -9.85
C LEU A 58 27.16 -10.69 -11.19
N GLY A 59 26.97 -9.97 -12.30
CA GLY A 59 27.21 -10.49 -13.64
C GLY A 59 26.29 -11.65 -14.00
N GLU A 60 25.08 -11.70 -13.43
CA GLU A 60 24.08 -12.68 -13.83
C GLU A 60 23.76 -12.57 -15.31
N ASP A 61 23.61 -13.72 -15.95
CA ASP A 61 23.20 -13.79 -17.35
C ASP A 61 21.82 -13.11 -17.48
N PRO A 62 21.65 -12.08 -18.34
CA PRO A 62 20.39 -11.37 -18.49
C PRO A 62 19.22 -12.28 -18.87
N VAL A 63 19.49 -13.48 -19.41
CA VAL A 63 18.48 -14.52 -19.66
C VAL A 63 17.87 -15.04 -18.35
N ASN A 64 18.65 -15.15 -17.28
CA ASN A 64 18.16 -15.56 -15.96
C ASN A 64 17.33 -14.45 -15.30
N ALA A 65 17.66 -13.19 -15.57
CA ALA A 65 16.90 -12.03 -15.09
C ALA A 65 15.55 -11.84 -15.80
N VAL A 66 15.25 -12.55 -16.90
CA VAL A 66 13.98 -12.43 -17.62
C VAL A 66 12.79 -12.73 -16.71
N TYR A 67 12.91 -13.71 -15.82
CA TYR A 67 11.85 -14.06 -14.88
C TYR A 67 11.54 -12.88 -13.93
N ASP A 68 12.57 -12.25 -13.38
CA ASP A 68 12.42 -11.09 -12.48
C ASP A 68 11.89 -9.86 -13.22
N ILE A 69 12.30 -9.65 -14.47
CA ILE A 69 11.78 -8.58 -15.33
C ILE A 69 10.28 -8.78 -15.61
N LEU A 70 9.84 -10.02 -15.85
CA LEU A 70 8.42 -10.33 -16.04
C LEU A 70 7.62 -10.11 -14.76
N ILE A 71 8.16 -10.50 -13.60
CA ILE A 71 7.55 -10.21 -12.30
C ILE A 71 7.44 -8.70 -12.09
N TRP A 72 8.50 -7.94 -12.37
CA TRP A 72 8.48 -6.49 -12.29
C TRP A 72 7.42 -5.89 -13.22
N GLY A 73 7.30 -6.38 -14.46
CA GLY A 73 6.26 -5.97 -15.41
C GLY A 73 4.84 -6.26 -14.90
N MET A 74 4.62 -7.40 -14.26
CA MET A 74 3.36 -7.73 -13.61
C MET A 74 3.05 -6.73 -12.48
N TRP A 75 4.03 -6.35 -11.67
CA TRP A 75 3.86 -5.34 -10.63
C TRP A 75 3.56 -3.95 -11.17
N VAL A 76 4.16 -3.57 -12.31
CA VAL A 76 3.83 -2.32 -13.01
C VAL A 76 2.38 -2.35 -13.49
N ALA A 77 1.93 -3.46 -14.07
CA ALA A 77 0.54 -3.62 -14.50
C ALA A 77 -0.42 -3.53 -13.31
N PHE A 78 -0.07 -4.14 -12.17
CA PHE A 78 -0.83 -4.02 -10.93
C PHE A 78 -0.92 -2.55 -10.48
N TYR A 79 0.20 -1.83 -10.42
CA TYR A 79 0.24 -0.41 -10.07
C TYR A 79 -0.67 0.44 -10.97
N LEU A 80 -0.61 0.23 -12.28
CA LEU A 80 -1.48 0.93 -13.23
C LEU A 80 -2.96 0.59 -13.02
N GLY A 81 -3.26 -0.68 -12.74
CA GLY A 81 -4.61 -1.14 -12.40
C GLY A 81 -5.15 -0.45 -11.14
N VAL A 82 -4.36 -0.39 -10.07
CA VAL A 82 -4.72 0.33 -8.85
C VAL A 82 -4.89 1.81 -9.11
N ASN A 83 -3.97 2.45 -9.85
CA ASN A 83 -4.08 3.86 -10.19
C ASN A 83 -5.37 4.19 -10.95
N ARG A 84 -5.80 3.30 -11.84
CA ARG A 84 -7.07 3.45 -12.59
C ARG A 84 -8.30 3.36 -11.68
N MET A 85 -8.21 2.65 -10.56
CA MET A 85 -9.27 2.54 -9.56
C MET A 85 -9.38 3.76 -8.64
N ARG A 86 -8.54 4.80 -8.79
CA ARG A 86 -8.59 6.04 -7.99
C ARG A 86 -9.99 6.64 -7.90
N GLY A 87 -10.78 6.59 -8.98
CA GLY A 87 -12.14 7.14 -9.01
C GLY A 87 -13.17 6.40 -8.15
N LEU A 88 -12.86 5.18 -7.69
CA LEU A 88 -13.71 4.39 -6.80
C LEU A 88 -13.55 4.79 -5.34
N VAL A 89 -12.40 5.35 -4.96
CA VAL A 89 -12.13 5.79 -3.60
C VAL A 89 -12.66 7.21 -3.42
N ARG A 90 -13.71 7.35 -2.61
CA ARG A 90 -14.34 8.65 -2.32
C ARG A 90 -14.25 8.96 -0.83
N PRO A 91 -13.89 10.20 -0.44
CA PRO A 91 -13.86 10.60 0.96
C PRO A 91 -15.24 10.46 1.60
N GLY A 92 -15.30 9.88 2.81
CA GLY A 92 -16.55 9.69 3.55
C GLY A 92 -17.44 8.53 3.10
N PHE A 93 -17.01 7.72 2.12
CA PHE A 93 -17.63 6.44 1.77
C PHE A 93 -16.70 5.28 2.11
N MET A 94 -17.28 4.10 2.34
CA MET A 94 -16.50 2.88 2.58
C MET A 94 -15.60 2.60 1.37
N ASN A 95 -14.31 2.34 1.63
CA ASN A 95 -13.34 2.10 0.57
C ASN A 95 -13.57 0.71 -0.08
N PRO A 96 -13.94 0.63 -1.37
CA PRO A 96 -14.22 -0.66 -2.01
C PRO A 96 -12.97 -1.55 -2.13
N LEU A 97 -11.77 -0.94 -2.12
CA LEU A 97 -10.51 -1.66 -2.19
C LEU A 97 -10.20 -2.44 -0.92
N ARG A 98 -10.82 -2.06 0.21
CA ARG A 98 -10.70 -2.79 1.46
C ARG A 98 -11.19 -4.22 1.32
N THR A 99 -12.28 -4.43 0.58
CA THR A 99 -12.87 -5.74 0.28
C THR A 99 -12.17 -6.40 -0.90
N MET A 100 -11.84 -5.63 -1.95
CA MET A 100 -11.19 -6.15 -3.15
C MET A 100 -9.81 -6.75 -2.87
N PHE A 101 -9.04 -6.17 -1.94
CA PHE A 101 -7.72 -6.66 -1.54
C PHE A 101 -7.73 -7.60 -0.33
N LEU A 102 -8.89 -8.04 0.16
CA LEU A 102 -8.98 -8.87 1.36
C LEU A 102 -8.19 -10.19 1.25
N GLY A 103 -8.13 -10.79 0.06
CA GLY A 103 -7.26 -11.96 -0.19
C GLY A 103 -5.81 -11.57 -0.50
N PHE A 104 -5.60 -10.42 -1.12
CA PHE A 104 -4.30 -10.00 -1.63
C PHE A 104 -3.36 -9.47 -0.53
N ARG A 105 -3.90 -8.74 0.45
CA ARG A 105 -3.15 -8.22 1.61
C ARG A 105 -2.45 -9.32 2.43
N PRO A 106 -3.12 -10.38 2.90
CA PRO A 106 -2.45 -11.40 3.69
C PRO A 106 -1.40 -12.15 2.88
N ILE A 107 -1.64 -12.37 1.57
CA ILE A 107 -0.65 -12.95 0.67
C ILE A 107 0.60 -12.07 0.60
N SER A 108 0.43 -10.75 0.39
CA SER A 108 1.57 -9.82 0.34
C SER A 108 2.37 -9.79 1.65
N PHE A 109 1.71 -9.95 2.79
CA PHE A 109 2.38 -10.02 4.10
C PHE A 109 3.19 -11.31 4.27
N VAL A 110 2.70 -12.45 3.77
CA VAL A 110 3.45 -13.71 3.76
C VAL A 110 4.69 -13.61 2.87
N PHE A 111 4.57 -12.98 1.70
CA PHE A 111 5.72 -12.74 0.81
C PHE A 111 6.78 -11.87 1.49
N LEU A 112 6.38 -10.81 2.18
CA LEU A 112 7.30 -9.99 2.97
C LEU A 112 8.07 -10.81 4.01
N LEU A 113 7.37 -11.66 4.79
CA LEU A 113 8.03 -12.52 5.79
C LEU A 113 9.02 -13.48 5.14
N TYR A 114 8.65 -14.03 3.98
CA TYR A 114 9.52 -14.91 3.22
C TYR A 114 10.76 -14.18 2.71
N ALA A 115 10.62 -12.97 2.16
CA ALA A 115 11.72 -12.15 1.67
C ALA A 115 12.70 -11.75 2.80
N ILE A 116 12.19 -11.43 3.98
CA ILE A 116 13.02 -11.15 5.17
C ILE A 116 13.79 -12.42 5.57
N TRP A 117 13.10 -13.57 5.67
CA TRP A 117 13.75 -14.83 6.02
C TRP A 117 14.86 -15.20 5.03
N GLN A 118 14.58 -15.07 3.73
CA GLN A 118 15.54 -15.30 2.65
C GLN A 118 16.75 -14.38 2.76
N SER A 119 16.53 -13.09 3.05
CA SER A 119 17.60 -12.09 3.23
C SER A 119 18.51 -12.39 4.42
N THR A 120 17.99 -13.02 5.48
CA THR A 120 18.78 -13.41 6.66
C THR A 120 19.50 -14.75 6.52
N SER A 121 19.02 -15.64 5.64
CA SER A 121 19.51 -17.02 5.56
C SER A 121 20.58 -17.24 4.48
N LEU A 122 20.75 -16.31 3.53
CA LEU A 122 21.65 -16.47 2.38
C LEU A 122 23.03 -15.82 2.57
N PRO A 123 24.10 -16.38 1.99
CA PRO A 123 25.46 -15.88 2.15
C PRO A 123 25.71 -14.48 1.56
N PRO A 124 26.81 -13.79 1.98
CA PRO A 124 27.07 -12.37 1.72
C PRO A 124 27.16 -11.84 0.28
N PRO A 125 27.48 -12.61 -0.79
CA PRO A 125 27.55 -12.00 -2.11
C PRO A 125 26.17 -11.57 -2.65
N PHE A 126 25.07 -12.24 -2.23
CA PHE A 126 23.71 -11.94 -2.70
C PHE A 126 22.90 -11.09 -1.70
N SER A 127 23.42 -10.87 -0.48
CA SER A 127 22.63 -10.32 0.62
C SER A 127 22.12 -8.91 0.34
N ILE A 128 22.90 -8.06 -0.34
CA ILE A 128 22.52 -6.67 -0.60
C ILE A 128 21.30 -6.59 -1.53
N GLY A 129 21.28 -7.32 -2.64
CA GLY A 129 20.14 -7.34 -3.55
C GLY A 129 18.88 -7.93 -2.90
N LEU A 130 19.05 -8.97 -2.06
CA LEU A 130 17.96 -9.55 -1.28
C LEU A 130 17.36 -8.55 -0.28
N TRP A 131 18.19 -7.74 0.39
CA TRP A 131 17.70 -6.67 1.27
C TRP A 131 16.92 -5.58 0.51
N PHE A 132 17.35 -5.22 -0.71
CA PHE A 132 16.58 -4.32 -1.56
C PHE A 132 15.23 -4.93 -1.94
N ASN A 133 15.19 -6.24 -2.21
CA ASN A 133 13.94 -6.95 -2.49
C ASN A 133 13.02 -6.98 -1.26
N ALA A 134 13.54 -7.29 -0.07
CA ALA A 134 12.76 -7.27 1.17
C ALA A 134 12.23 -5.86 1.49
N LEU A 135 13.01 -4.81 1.21
CA LEU A 135 12.56 -3.43 1.35
C LEU A 135 11.48 -3.07 0.31
N ALA A 136 11.59 -3.59 -0.91
CA ALA A 136 10.56 -3.43 -1.93
C ALA A 136 9.25 -4.10 -1.49
N ASP A 137 9.30 -5.34 -0.99
CA ASP A 137 8.13 -6.04 -0.46
C ASP A 137 7.52 -5.32 0.74
N LEU A 138 8.36 -4.75 1.62
CA LEU A 138 7.88 -3.96 2.77
C LEU A 138 7.09 -2.74 2.28
N ALA A 139 7.67 -1.97 1.37
CA ALA A 139 7.03 -0.80 0.79
C ALA A 139 5.75 -1.19 0.04
N PHE A 140 5.76 -2.32 -0.66
CA PHE A 140 4.61 -2.85 -1.37
C PHE A 140 3.47 -3.20 -0.42
N THR A 141 3.74 -4.03 0.59
CA THR A 141 2.77 -4.41 1.62
C THR A 141 2.20 -3.16 2.31
N CYS A 142 3.06 -2.24 2.76
CA CYS A 142 2.60 -1.00 3.36
C CYS A 142 1.72 -0.18 2.40
N GLY A 143 2.09 -0.08 1.12
CA GLY A 143 1.32 0.59 0.09
C GLY A 143 -0.09 0.01 -0.08
N VAL A 144 -0.21 -1.32 -0.20
CA VAL A 144 -1.50 -2.01 -0.34
C VAL A 144 -2.38 -1.80 0.89
N TYR A 145 -1.81 -1.91 2.09
CA TYR A 145 -2.55 -1.68 3.33
C TYR A 145 -3.02 -0.23 3.45
N MET A 146 -2.17 0.76 3.10
CA MET A 146 -2.56 2.17 3.12
C MET A 146 -3.66 2.47 2.11
N ILE A 147 -3.55 1.99 0.87
CA ILE A 147 -4.61 2.17 -0.14
C ILE A 147 -5.93 1.51 0.27
N SER A 148 -5.87 0.46 1.09
CA SER A 148 -7.05 -0.21 1.63
C SER A 148 -7.72 0.51 2.80
N CYS A 149 -7.05 1.48 3.43
CA CYS A 149 -7.60 2.22 4.56
C CYS A 149 -8.75 3.11 4.13
N GLU A 150 -9.65 3.42 5.06
CA GLU A 150 -10.74 4.34 4.76
C GLU A 150 -10.21 5.78 4.68
N GLN A 151 -10.77 6.57 3.75
CA GLN A 151 -10.42 7.99 3.65
C GLN A 151 -11.27 8.80 4.63
N THR A 152 -10.60 9.37 5.64
CA THR A 152 -11.21 10.29 6.59
C THR A 152 -11.78 11.50 5.82
N PRO A 153 -13.07 11.86 6.00
CA PRO A 153 -13.63 13.02 5.31
C PRO A 153 -12.87 14.28 5.73
N PRO A 154 -12.64 15.24 4.81
CA PRO A 154 -12.02 16.51 5.18
C PRO A 154 -12.86 17.15 6.28
N LYS A 155 -12.20 17.63 7.35
CA LYS A 155 -12.89 18.33 8.45
C LYS A 155 -13.72 19.43 7.82
N LYS A 156 -15.05 19.27 7.81
CA LYS A 156 -15.95 20.30 7.31
C LYS A 156 -15.52 21.60 7.97
N LYS A 157 -15.10 22.60 7.19
CA LYS A 157 -15.17 23.99 7.64
C LYS A 157 -16.56 24.12 8.25
N GLN A 158 -16.64 24.39 9.54
CA GLN A 158 -17.91 24.73 10.15
C GLN A 158 -18.41 25.98 9.42
N VAL A 159 -19.27 25.77 8.42
CA VAL A 159 -20.02 26.86 7.81
C VAL A 159 -20.93 27.32 8.94
N ASN A 160 -20.55 28.42 9.57
CA ASN A 160 -21.28 28.99 10.68
C ASN A 160 -22.57 29.59 10.12
N TRP A 161 -23.60 28.75 10.01
CA TRP A 161 -24.93 29.10 9.46
C TRP A 161 -25.51 30.39 10.07
N LYS A 162 -25.17 30.69 11.33
CA LYS A 162 -25.56 31.93 12.03
C LYS A 162 -25.01 33.21 11.39
N ARG A 163 -23.99 33.14 10.54
CA ARG A 163 -23.34 34.30 9.92
C ARG A 163 -23.78 34.54 8.47
N GLU A 164 -24.22 33.49 7.76
CA GLU A 164 -24.68 33.58 6.36
C GLU A 164 -26.19 33.76 6.23
N PHE A 165 -26.97 33.20 7.16
CA PHE A 165 -28.42 33.32 7.17
C PHE A 165 -28.80 34.04 8.45
N GLY A 166 -28.89 35.38 8.35
CA GLY A 166 -29.29 36.24 9.44
C GLY A 166 -30.52 35.70 10.16
N SER A 167 -30.56 35.92 11.47
CA SER A 167 -31.65 35.51 12.38
C SER A 167 -33.02 35.61 11.72
N VAL A 168 -33.70 34.47 11.62
CA VAL A 168 -35.13 34.43 11.31
C VAL A 168 -35.83 35.31 12.34
N PRO A 169 -36.57 36.37 11.94
CA PRO A 169 -37.35 37.14 12.89
C PRO A 169 -38.51 36.27 13.38
N ASP A 170 -38.61 36.10 14.70
CA ASP A 170 -39.80 35.52 15.33
C ASP A 170 -41.03 36.33 14.93
N GLN A 171 -41.97 35.68 14.23
CA GLN A 171 -43.29 36.26 13.98
C GLN A 171 -44.16 35.98 15.21
N THR A 172 -44.33 37.01 16.03
CA THR A 172 -45.44 37.15 17.00
C THR A 172 -46.74 37.51 16.31
#